data_AF-A0A5Q4T0G4-F1
#
_entry.id   AF-A0A5Q4T0G4-F1
#
_cell.length_a   1.000
_cell.length_b   1.000
_cell.length_c   1.000
_cell.angle_alpha   90.00
_cell.angle_beta   90.00
_cell.angle_gamma   90.00
#
_symmetry.space_group_name_H-M   'P 1'
#
loop_
_entity.id
_entity.type
_entity.pdbx_description
1 polymer ?
#
loop_
_entity_poly.entity_id
_entity_poly.type
_entity_poly.pdbx_seq_one_letter_code
_entity_poly.pdbx_strand_id
1 'polypeptide(L)'
;MWPRPLAAVAALGYAWGGTRECDEYPFATTHEGAAQADHDSEAKPFKFSVLPVAKADNGAAGGLLLGFCAKNRLVDGLDDGYMVKIDS
;
A
#
# COMPACT_ATOMS: atom_id res chain seq x y z
N MET A 1 9.86 13.85 -6.54
CA MET A 1 9.90 12.42 -6.18
C MET A 1 10.89 12.24 -5.04
N TRP A 2 10.43 12.40 -3.80
CA TRP A 2 11.25 12.20 -2.59
C TRP A 2 11.62 10.72 -2.51
N PRO A 3 12.81 10.32 -1.99
CA PRO A 3 13.09 8.91 -1.76
C PRO A 3 12.06 8.39 -0.76
N ARG A 4 11.16 7.50 -1.22
CA ARG A 4 10.19 6.83 -0.37
C ARG A 4 10.96 6.02 0.68
N PRO A 5 10.56 6.02 1.96
CA PRO A 5 11.22 5.24 3.01
C PRO A 5 11.25 3.72 2.74
N LEU A 6 10.52 3.22 1.73
CA LEU A 6 10.57 1.84 1.24
C LEU A 6 12.00 1.32 0.99
N ALA A 7 12.90 2.13 0.44
CA ALA A 7 14.29 1.68 0.20
C ALA A 7 15.07 1.47 1.51
N ALA A 8 14.71 2.20 2.57
CA ALA A 8 15.38 2.09 3.87
C ALA A 8 14.83 0.92 4.71
N VAL A 9 13.53 0.60 4.62
CA VAL A 9 12.92 -0.51 5.39
C VAL A 9 13.33 -1.87 4.83
N ALA A 10 13.41 -2.02 3.50
CA ALA A 10 13.86 -3.27 2.87
C ALA A 10 15.31 -3.64 3.21
N ALA A 11 16.17 -2.64 3.50
CA ALA A 11 17.60 -2.83 3.75
C ALA A 11 17.96 -3.22 5.20
N LEU A 12 17.06 -3.03 6.17
CA LEU A 12 17.36 -3.15 7.62
C LEU A 12 16.86 -4.46 8.25
N GLY A 13 16.85 -5.55 7.49
CA GLY A 13 16.47 -6.88 7.99
C GLY A 13 14.97 -7.10 8.17
N TYR A 14 14.14 -6.07 8.00
CA TYR A 14 12.67 -6.19 8.05
C TYR A 14 12.10 -7.11 6.96
N ALA A 15 12.74 -7.16 5.79
CA ALA A 15 12.40 -8.05 4.68
C ALA A 15 12.96 -9.50 4.83
N TRP A 16 13.56 -9.84 5.98
CA TRP A 16 14.18 -11.15 6.28
C TRP A 16 14.99 -11.73 5.11
N GLY A 17 16.01 -10.98 4.68
CA GLY A 17 16.87 -11.40 3.55
C GLY A 17 16.15 -11.42 2.20
N GLY A 18 15.05 -10.67 2.04
CA GLY A 18 14.28 -10.58 0.80
C GLY A 18 13.20 -11.65 0.63
N THR A 19 12.96 -12.46 1.66
CA THR A 19 11.87 -13.47 1.68
C THR A 19 10.50 -12.85 2.01
N ARG A 20 10.50 -11.65 2.59
CA ARG A 20 9.31 -10.89 2.95
C ARG A 20 9.28 -9.51 2.31
N GLU A 21 8.08 -8.99 2.18
CA GLU A 21 7.80 -7.64 1.71
C GLU A 21 6.95 -6.89 2.75
N CYS A 22 7.02 -5.56 2.70
CA CYS A 22 6.22 -4.68 3.55
C CYS A 22 4.84 -4.55 2.91
N ASP A 23 3.82 -5.20 3.48
CA ASP A 23 2.43 -4.95 3.10
C ASP A 23 1.86 -3.79 3.92
N GLU A 24 1.13 -2.89 3.28
CA GLU A 24 0.70 -1.60 3.83
C GLU A 24 -0.83 -1.49 3.81
N TYR A 25 -1.43 -1.09 4.94
CA TYR A 25 -2.85 -0.74 5.01
C TYR A 25 -3.07 0.58 5.77
N PRO A 26 -3.77 1.58 5.18
CA PRO A 26 -4.33 1.62 3.83
C PRO A 26 -3.25 1.50 2.73
N PHE A 27 -3.63 1.00 1.55
CA PHE A 27 -2.68 0.67 0.49
C PHE A 27 -2.01 1.93 -0.08
N ALA A 28 -0.75 1.79 -0.52
CA ALA A 28 0.00 2.85 -1.19
C ALA A 28 -0.62 3.35 -2.53
N THR A 29 -1.68 2.71 -3.00
CA THR A 29 -2.46 3.12 -4.19
C THR A 29 -3.68 3.98 -3.84
N THR A 30 -3.99 4.19 -2.56
CA THR A 30 -5.12 5.04 -2.13
C THR A 30 -4.64 6.37 -1.55
N HIS A 31 -5.54 7.36 -1.51
CA HIS A 31 -5.26 8.66 -0.90
C HIS A 31 -4.90 8.53 0.59
N GLU A 32 -5.63 7.68 1.31
CA GLU A 32 -5.43 7.44 2.75
C GLU A 32 -4.05 6.85 3.05
N GLY A 33 -3.50 6.02 2.14
CA GLY A 33 -2.18 5.41 2.30
C GLY A 33 -1.03 6.28 1.76
N ALA A 34 -1.25 7.01 0.67
CA ALA A 34 -0.16 7.66 -0.08
C ALA A 34 -0.11 9.19 0.00
N ALA A 35 -1.26 9.86 0.07
CA ALA A 35 -1.35 11.30 -0.23
C ALA A 35 -2.07 12.13 0.85
N GLN A 36 -2.61 11.50 1.90
CA GLN A 36 -3.40 12.22 2.90
C GLN A 36 -2.62 13.41 3.51
N ALA A 37 -1.35 13.21 3.84
CA ALA A 37 -0.49 14.27 4.39
C ALA A 37 -0.16 15.40 3.40
N ASP A 38 -0.35 15.20 2.10
CA ASP A 38 -0.16 16.23 1.07
C ASP A 38 -1.40 17.14 0.92
N HIS A 39 -2.56 16.68 1.40
CA HIS A 39 -3.85 17.35 1.21
C HIS A 39 -4.56 17.76 2.51
N ASP A 40 -4.19 17.17 3.65
CA ASP A 40 -4.71 17.48 4.98
C ASP A 40 -3.55 17.92 5.89
N SER A 41 -3.54 19.19 6.30
CA SER A 41 -2.48 19.77 7.14
C SER A 41 -2.41 19.18 8.54
N GLU A 42 -3.48 18.54 9.00
CA GLU A 42 -3.54 17.86 10.31
C GLU A 42 -3.18 16.37 10.21
N ALA A 43 -3.04 15.84 8.99
CA ALA A 43 -2.64 14.46 8.78
C ALA A 43 -1.15 14.28 9.10
N LYS A 44 -0.86 13.24 9.89
CA LYS A 44 0.53 12.87 10.14
C LYS A 44 1.04 12.06 8.95
N PRO A 45 2.26 12.33 8.45
CA PRO A 45 2.86 11.50 7.42
C PRO A 45 3.04 10.06 7.92
N PHE A 46 2.97 9.09 7.00
CA PHE A 46 3.14 7.66 7.28
C PHE A 46 2.08 7.04 8.23
N LYS A 47 0.81 7.43 8.08
CA LYS A 47 -0.34 6.87 8.81
C LYS A 47 -0.87 5.57 8.18
N PHE A 48 -0.03 4.53 8.12
CA PHE A 48 -0.44 3.19 7.70
C PHE A 48 0.18 2.13 8.61
N SER A 49 -0.47 0.99 8.74
CA SER A 49 0.12 -0.20 9.36
C SER A 49 1.01 -0.90 8.33
N VAL A 50 2.10 -1.48 8.81
CA VAL A 50 3.00 -2.31 8.00
C VAL A 50 3.15 -3.67 8.65
N LEU A 51 2.96 -4.73 7.87
CA LEU A 51 3.23 -6.10 8.30
C LEU A 51 4.20 -6.77 7.30
N PRO A 52 5.27 -7.43 7.77
CA PRO A 52 6.12 -8.20 6.89
C PRO A 52 5.41 -9.50 6.53
N VAL A 53 5.05 -9.67 5.26
CA VAL A 53 4.37 -10.84 4.72
C VAL A 53 5.27 -11.59 3.75
N ALA A 54 4.97 -12.86 3.46
CA ALA A 54 5.75 -13.61 2.49
C ALA A 54 5.70 -12.92 1.12
N LYS A 55 6.87 -12.77 0.48
CA LYS A 55 6.99 -12.06 -0.80
C LYS A 55 6.07 -12.61 -1.89
N ALA A 56 5.93 -13.94 -1.97
CA ALA A 56 5.07 -14.58 -2.96
C ALA A 56 3.59 -14.21 -2.75
N ASP A 57 3.13 -14.21 -1.50
CA ASP A 57 1.74 -13.88 -1.16
C ASP A 57 1.44 -12.40 -1.40
N ASN A 58 2.36 -11.52 -1.01
CA ASN A 58 2.24 -10.08 -1.23
C ASN A 58 2.16 -9.74 -2.72
N GLY A 59 3.05 -10.33 -3.53
CA GLY A 59 3.05 -10.15 -4.97
C GLY A 59 1.77 -10.67 -5.63
N ALA A 60 1.26 -11.83 -5.19
CA ALA A 60 0.01 -12.39 -5.68
C ALA A 60 -1.19 -11.50 -5.32
N ALA A 61 -1.29 -11.05 -4.07
CA ALA A 61 -2.35 -10.16 -3.61
C ALA A 61 -2.30 -8.79 -4.32
N GLY A 62 -1.11 -8.20 -4.48
CA GLY A 62 -0.91 -6.96 -5.21
C GLY A 62 -1.30 -7.09 -6.70
N GLY A 63 -1.03 -8.24 -7.33
CA GLY A 63 -1.49 -8.53 -8.68
C GLY A 63 -3.02 -8.59 -8.80
N LEU A 64 -3.71 -9.15 -7.81
CA LEU A 64 -5.16 -9.16 -7.76
C LEU A 64 -5.74 -7.74 -7.58
N LEU A 65 -5.15 -6.94 -6.68
CA LEU A 65 -5.55 -5.55 -6.48
C LEU A 65 -5.35 -4.71 -7.75
N LEU A 66 -4.20 -4.84 -8.42
CA LEU A 66 -3.96 -4.19 -9.72
C LEU A 66 -5.00 -4.59 -10.76
N GLY A 67 -5.31 -5.88 -10.85
CA GLY A 67 -6.34 -6.39 -11.76
C GLY A 67 -7.74 -5.86 -11.44
N PHE A 68 -8.07 -5.73 -10.15
CA PHE A 68 -9.33 -5.11 -9.70
C PHE A 68 -9.40 -3.64 -10.10
N CYS A 69 -8.36 -2.84 -9.81
CA CYS A 69 -8.32 -1.42 -10.18
C CYS A 69 -8.44 -1.24 -11.70
N ALA A 70 -7.73 -2.05 -12.48
CA ALA A 70 -7.78 -1.99 -13.94
C ALA A 70 -9.16 -2.36 -14.50
N LYS A 71 -9.79 -3.44 -14.00
CA LYS A 71 -11.11 -3.91 -14.48
C LYS A 71 -12.23 -2.93 -14.17
N ASN A 72 -12.15 -2.27 -13.03
CA ASN A 72 -13.15 -1.27 -12.60
C ASN A 72 -12.78 0.16 -13.03
N ARG A 73 -11.64 0.32 -13.74
CA ARG A 73 -11.16 1.59 -14.28
C ARG A 73 -10.95 2.66 -13.19
N LEU A 74 -10.45 2.23 -12.03
CA LEU A 74 -10.07 3.13 -10.94
C LEU A 74 -8.80 3.88 -11.34
N VAL A 75 -8.92 5.20 -11.55
CA VAL A 75 -7.86 6.06 -12.08
C VAL A 75 -7.63 7.33 -11.25
N ASP A 76 -8.39 7.52 -10.17
CA ASP A 76 -8.46 8.73 -9.31
C ASP A 76 -9.64 9.66 -9.66
N GLY A 77 -10.83 9.08 -9.81
CA GLY A 77 -12.11 9.79 -9.91
C GLY A 77 -12.84 9.94 -8.57
N LEU A 78 -13.78 10.89 -8.48
CA LEU A 78 -14.59 11.13 -7.28
C LEU A 78 -15.40 9.90 -6.82
N ASP A 79 -15.73 9.01 -7.76
CA ASP A 79 -16.54 7.80 -7.52
C ASP A 79 -15.70 6.51 -7.53
N ASP A 80 -14.36 6.61 -7.50
CA ASP A 80 -13.44 5.45 -7.53
C ASP A 80 -13.19 4.83 -6.15
N GLY A 81 -13.90 5.31 -5.12
CA GLY A 81 -13.82 4.78 -3.76
C GLY A 81 -14.24 3.31 -3.70
N TYR A 82 -13.47 2.48 -2.99
CA TYR A 82 -13.79 1.07 -2.78
C TYR A 82 -13.62 0.67 -1.33
N MET A 83 -14.33 -0.39 -0.92
CA MET A 83 -14.27 -0.95 0.43
C MET A 83 -13.53 -2.29 0.40
N VAL A 84 -12.71 -2.52 1.41
CA VAL A 84 -12.07 -3.82 1.64
C VAL A 84 -12.86 -4.56 2.72
N LYS A 85 -13.26 -5.79 2.42
CA LYS A 85 -13.90 -6.70 3.37
C LYS A 85 -13.05 -7.96 3.50
N ILE A 86 -12.66 -8.28 4.73
CA ILE A 86 -11.99 -9.54 5.05
C ILE A 86 -13.04 -10.48 5.62
N ASP A 87 -13.28 -11.59 4.92
CA ASP A 87 -14.19 -12.65 5.35
C ASP A 87 -13.40 -13.79 6.01
N SER A 88 -14.03 -14.46 6.97
CA SER A 88 -13.48 -15.59 7.74
C SER A 88 -13.70 -16.94 7.09
#